data_AF-A0A8J3MRF3-F1
#
_entry.id   AF-A0A8J3MRF3-F1
#
_cell.length_a   1.000
_cell.length_b   1.000
_cell.length_c   1.000
_cell.angle_alpha   90.00
_cell.angle_beta   90.00
_cell.angle_gamma   90.00
#
_symmetry.space_group_name_H-M   'P 1'
#
loop_
_entity.id
_entity.type
_entity.pdbx_description
1 polymer ?
#
loop_
_entity_poly.entity_id
_entity_poly.type
_entity_poly.pdbx_seq_one_letter_code
_entity_poly.pdbx_strand_id
1 'polypeptide(L)'
;MNKVKDEALIQRAIAIERALTYVGTFTMIFGLILIMRTRGFGNLLGSTWGTLIIMAFGLAVVLLGVGDSGLRPALKHIKEQGEAPARRWAIIGFILTVLAVGVMTGATYVI
;
A
#
# COMPACT_ATOMS: atom_id res chain seq x y z
N MET A 1 13.23 -4.48 -29.64
CA MET A 1 12.70 -3.88 -28.39
C MET A 1 13.74 -2.91 -27.87
N ASN A 2 13.40 -1.63 -27.75
CA ASN A 2 14.38 -0.54 -27.70
C ASN A 2 14.88 -0.38 -26.25
N LYS A 3 16.05 -0.94 -25.92
CA LYS A 3 16.62 -1.05 -24.55
C LYS A 3 16.59 0.26 -23.74
N VAL A 4 16.66 1.40 -24.41
CA VAL A 4 16.60 2.75 -23.81
C VAL A 4 15.20 3.10 -23.29
N LYS A 5 14.13 2.65 -23.98
CA LYS A 5 12.74 2.87 -23.55
C LYS A 5 12.41 2.06 -22.29
N ASP A 6 12.91 0.83 -22.21
CA ASP A 6 12.64 -0.06 -21.08
C ASP A 6 13.29 0.45 -19.79
N GLU A 7 14.51 1.00 -19.87
CA GLU A 7 15.18 1.64 -18.72
C GLU A 7 14.45 2.87 -18.21
N ALA A 8 14.00 3.74 -19.13
CA ALA A 8 13.22 4.92 -18.77
C ALA A 8 11.88 4.55 -18.10
N LEU A 9 11.24 3.47 -18.56
CA LEU A 9 10.01 2.95 -17.96
C LEU A 9 10.25 2.38 -16.55
N ILE A 10 11.33 1.61 -16.35
CA ILE A 10 11.69 1.07 -15.03
C ILE A 10 11.99 2.20 -14.04
N GLN A 11 12.77 3.21 -14.46
CA GLN A 11 13.07 4.36 -13.62
C GLN A 11 11.80 5.15 -13.23
N ARG A 12 10.89 5.36 -14.20
CA ARG A 12 9.60 6.00 -13.92
C ARG A 12 8.74 5.17 -12.97
N ALA A 13 8.70 3.84 -13.15
CA ALA A 13 7.96 2.94 -12.26
C ALA A 13 8.48 3.02 -10.82
N ILE A 14 9.80 3.02 -10.62
CA ILE A 14 10.42 3.17 -9.29
C ILE A 14 10.13 4.56 -8.70
N ALA A 15 10.17 5.62 -9.51
CA ALA A 15 9.85 6.98 -9.05
C ALA A 15 8.39 7.12 -8.62
N ILE A 16 7.46 6.57 -9.41
CA ILE A 16 6.02 6.54 -9.11
C ILE A 16 5.76 5.73 -7.83
N GLU A 17 6.40 4.56 -7.69
CA GLU A 17 6.31 3.75 -6.49
C GLU A 17 6.78 4.53 -5.26
N ARG A 18 7.92 5.22 -5.31
CA ARG A 18 8.39 6.09 -4.20
C ARG A 18 7.38 7.15 -3.84
N ALA A 19 6.85 7.86 -4.83
CA ALA A 19 5.87 8.91 -4.62
C ALA A 19 4.60 8.35 -3.95
N LEU A 20 4.09 7.22 -4.45
CA LEU A 20 2.93 6.53 -3.88
C LEU A 20 3.17 6.10 -2.43
N THR A 21 4.35 5.57 -2.12
CA THR A 21 4.70 5.17 -0.75
C THR A 21 4.72 6.36 0.20
N TYR A 22 5.33 7.48 -0.20
CA TYR A 22 5.35 8.70 0.62
C TYR A 22 3.96 9.29 0.82
N VAL A 23 3.18 9.42 -0.26
CA VAL A 23 1.81 9.94 -0.20
C VAL A 23 0.92 9.02 0.64
N GLY A 24 1.02 7.71 0.48
CA GLY A 24 0.28 6.72 1.27
C GLY A 24 0.63 6.80 2.76
N THR A 25 1.91 6.97 3.10
CA THR A 25 2.37 7.13 4.48
C THR A 25 1.84 8.41 5.11
N PHE A 26 1.90 9.53 4.38
CA PHE A 26 1.34 10.80 4.83
C PHE A 26 -0.17 10.71 5.05
N THR A 27 -0.89 10.07 4.13
CA THR A 27 -2.34 9.88 4.21
C THR A 27 -2.71 9.05 5.44
N MET A 28 -1.95 7.99 5.73
CA MET A 28 -2.11 7.19 6.94
C MET A 28 -1.94 8.01 8.22
N ILE A 29 -0.84 8.76 8.33
CA ILE A 29 -0.55 9.59 9.51
C ILE A 29 -1.67 10.62 9.71
N PHE A 30 -2.08 11.28 8.62
CA PHE A 30 -3.17 12.26 8.68
C PHE A 30 -4.50 11.62 9.10
N GLY A 31 -4.80 10.42 8.59
CA GLY A 31 -5.96 9.63 8.99
C GLY A 31 -5.96 9.30 10.49
N LEU A 32 -4.83 8.88 11.05
CA LEU A 32 -4.70 8.64 12.50
C LEU A 32 -4.98 9.91 13.30
N ILE A 33 -4.38 11.03 12.90
CA ILE A 33 -4.54 12.32 13.59
C ILE A 33 -6.00 12.74 13.58
N LEU A 34 -6.69 12.62 12.45
CA LEU A 34 -8.11 12.93 12.33
C LEU A 34 -8.95 12.05 13.26
N ILE A 35 -8.72 10.74 13.24
CA ILE A 35 -9.46 9.79 14.08
C ILE A 35 -9.27 10.10 15.57
N MET A 36 -8.02 10.35 15.98
CA MET A 36 -7.69 10.75 17.35
C MET A 36 -8.47 11.99 17.77
N ARG A 37 -8.60 12.98 16.86
CA ARG A 37 -9.29 14.24 17.14
C ARG A 37 -10.81 14.13 17.11
N THR A 38 -11.40 13.25 16.29
CA THR A 38 -12.86 13.20 16.09
C THR A 38 -13.59 12.19 16.96
N ARG A 39 -13.01 11.01 17.24
CA ARG A 39 -13.73 9.89 17.90
C ARG A 39 -13.10 9.41 19.21
N GLY A 40 -11.90 9.86 19.54
CA GLY A 40 -11.17 9.49 20.77
C GLY A 40 -10.61 8.04 20.74
N PHE A 41 -9.53 7.80 21.48
CA PHE A 41 -8.80 6.52 21.48
C PHE A 41 -9.62 5.32 21.99
N GLY A 42 -10.62 5.55 22.86
CA GLY A 42 -11.44 4.48 23.44
C GLY A 42 -12.26 3.70 22.41
N ASN A 43 -12.73 4.37 21.36
CA ASN A 43 -13.50 3.73 20.28
C ASN A 43 -12.62 2.90 19.33
N LEU A 44 -11.31 3.13 19.29
CA LEU A 44 -10.40 2.37 18.42
C LEU A 44 -10.14 0.95 18.91
N LEU A 45 -10.10 0.73 20.23
CA LEU A 45 -9.72 -0.56 20.81
C LEU A 45 -10.90 -1.42 21.28
N GLY A 46 -12.08 -0.82 21.47
CA GLY A 46 -13.27 -1.51 22.02
C GLY A 46 -14.43 -1.74 21.05
N SER A 47 -14.36 -1.24 19.81
CA SER A 47 -15.48 -1.31 18.85
C SER A 47 -15.11 -2.07 17.58
N THR A 48 -16.10 -2.69 16.94
CA THR A 48 -15.95 -3.36 15.63
C THR A 48 -15.45 -2.39 14.56
N TRP A 49 -15.88 -1.13 14.61
CA TRP A 49 -15.35 -0.05 13.77
C TRP A 49 -13.84 0.14 13.97
N GLY A 50 -13.38 0.20 15.23
CA GLY A 50 -11.98 0.33 15.58
C GLY A 50 -11.11 -0.83 15.10
N THR A 51 -11.62 -2.07 15.19
CA THR A 51 -10.94 -3.25 14.65
C THR A 51 -10.74 -3.16 13.13
N LEU A 52 -11.74 -2.68 12.38
CA LEU A 52 -11.63 -2.48 10.93
C LEU A 52 -10.59 -1.40 10.58
N ILE A 53 -10.55 -0.31 11.34
CA ILE A 53 -9.54 0.74 11.19
C ILE A 53 -8.13 0.15 11.43
N ILE A 54 -7.92 -0.58 12.51
CA ILE A 54 -6.62 -1.20 12.83
C ILE A 54 -6.20 -2.19 11.73
N MET A 55 -7.15 -2.99 11.22
CA MET A 55 -6.90 -3.89 10.10
C MET A 55 -6.50 -3.15 8.82
N ALA A 56 -7.17 -2.03 8.51
CA ALA A 56 -6.81 -1.20 7.36
C ALA A 56 -5.39 -0.61 7.51
N PHE A 57 -5.02 -0.16 8.71
CA PHE A 57 -3.65 0.27 9.00
C PHE A 57 -2.64 -0.86 8.84
N GLY A 58 -2.95 -2.05 9.36
CA GLY A 58 -2.11 -3.23 9.19
C GLY A 58 -1.87 -3.56 7.71
N LEU A 59 -2.94 -3.58 6.91
CA LEU A 59 -2.84 -3.80 5.46
C LEU A 59 -1.98 -2.74 4.77
N ALA A 60 -2.12 -1.48 5.17
CA ALA A 60 -1.34 -0.40 4.59
C ALA A 60 0.16 -0.50 4.94
N VAL A 61 0.52 -0.94 6.15
CA VAL A 61 1.92 -1.24 6.51
C VAL A 61 2.47 -2.42 5.71
N VAL A 62 1.66 -3.48 5.53
CA VAL A 62 2.05 -4.64 4.71
C VAL A 62 2.29 -4.23 3.26
N LEU A 63 1.41 -3.38 2.69
CA LEU A 63 1.59 -2.83 1.34
C LEU A 63 2.88 -2.01 1.20
N LEU A 64 3.22 -1.23 2.23
CA LEU A 64 4.48 -0.49 2.31
C LEU A 64 5.68 -1.45 2.22
N GLY A 65 5.64 -2.53 3.00
CA GLY A 65 6.64 -3.59 2.96
C GLY A 65 6.72 -4.28 1.60
N VAL A 66 5.57 -4.60 0.98
CA VAL A 66 5.50 -5.23 -0.35
C VAL A 66 6.16 -4.36 -1.42
N GLY A 67 5.93 -3.05 -1.39
CA GLY A 67 6.58 -2.09 -2.29
C GLY A 67 8.10 -2.08 -2.10
N ASP A 68 8.56 -1.71 -0.90
CA ASP A 68 9.99 -1.45 -0.66
C ASP A 68 10.85 -2.73 -0.67
N SER A 69 10.34 -3.85 -0.13
CA SER A 69 11.10 -5.10 0.00
C SER A 69 10.91 -6.10 -1.15
N GLY A 70 9.80 -6.02 -1.88
CA GLY A 70 9.45 -6.97 -2.94
C GLY A 70 9.47 -6.34 -4.34
N LEU A 71 8.60 -5.37 -4.55
CA LEU A 71 8.34 -4.80 -5.88
C LEU A 71 9.53 -3.99 -6.40
N ARG A 72 10.10 -3.09 -5.59
CA ARG A 72 11.28 -2.30 -5.99
C ARG A 72 12.49 -3.15 -6.39
N PRO A 73 12.96 -4.10 -5.56
CA PRO A 73 14.09 -4.94 -5.96
C PRO A 73 13.75 -5.82 -7.17
N ALA A 74 12.52 -6.31 -7.30
CA ALA A 74 12.10 -7.07 -8.48
C ALA A 74 12.10 -6.22 -9.77
N LEU A 75 11.70 -4.94 -9.69
CA LEU A 75 11.79 -4.00 -10.82
C LEU A 75 13.24 -3.67 -11.17
N LYS A 76 14.12 -3.53 -10.17
CA LYS A 76 15.56 -3.26 -10.40
C LYS A 76 16.26 -4.42 -11.11
N HIS A 77 15.92 -5.66 -10.77
CA HIS A 77 16.52 -6.86 -11.35
C HIS A 77 15.71 -7.46 -12.51
N ILE A 78 14.73 -6.72 -13.06
CA ILE A 78 13.84 -7.22 -14.12
C ILE A 78 14.62 -7.63 -15.39
N LYS A 79 15.78 -7.00 -15.62
CA LYS A 79 16.69 -7.34 -16.73
C LYS A 79 17.42 -8.67 -16.54
N GLU A 80 17.62 -9.10 -15.31
CA GLU A 80 18.38 -10.32 -14.97
C GLU A 80 17.45 -11.51 -14.70
N GLN A 81 16.29 -11.25 -14.09
CA GLN A 81 15.36 -12.29 -13.61
C GLN A 81 14.06 -12.38 -14.42
N GLY A 82 13.87 -11.47 -15.39
CA GLY A 82 12.64 -11.34 -16.16
C GLY A 82 11.50 -10.66 -15.40
N GLU A 83 10.33 -10.56 -16.04
CA GLU A 83 9.18 -9.79 -15.52
C GLU A 83 8.34 -10.55 -14.49
N ALA A 84 8.47 -11.88 -14.41
CA ALA A 84 7.60 -12.73 -13.58
C ALA A 84 7.65 -12.38 -12.08
N PRO A 85 8.81 -12.11 -11.44
CA PRO A 85 8.86 -11.72 -10.04
C PRO A 85 8.18 -10.37 -9.78
N ALA A 86 8.45 -9.36 -10.61
CA ALA A 86 7.84 -8.03 -10.48
C ALA A 86 6.31 -8.11 -10.65
N ARG A 87 5.84 -8.92 -11.60
CA ARG A 87 4.41 -9.16 -11.82
C ARG A 87 3.74 -9.84 -10.62
N ARG A 88 4.39 -10.82 -9.98
CA ARG A 88 3.85 -11.47 -8.77
C ARG A 88 3.68 -10.47 -7.64
N TRP A 89 4.69 -9.65 -7.37
CA TRP A 89 4.61 -8.62 -6.33
C TRP A 89 3.54 -7.57 -6.65
N ALA A 90 3.39 -7.19 -7.91
CA ALA A 90 2.33 -6.28 -8.33
C ALA A 90 0.92 -6.87 -8.10
N ILE A 91 0.72 -8.16 -8.41
CA ILE A 91 -0.55 -8.85 -8.15
C ILE A 91 -0.84 -8.95 -6.65
N ILE A 92 0.17 -9.28 -5.84
CA ILE A 92 0.02 -9.33 -4.37
C ILE A 92 -0.38 -7.96 -3.83
N GLY A 93 0.32 -6.89 -4.26
CA GLY A 93 -0.02 -5.52 -3.89
C GLY A 93 -1.44 -5.13 -4.31
N PHE A 94 -1.86 -5.54 -5.50
CA PHE A 94 -3.23 -5.30 -5.98
C PHE A 94 -4.29 -5.99 -5.12
N ILE A 95 -4.12 -7.28 -4.81
CA ILE A 95 -5.05 -8.04 -3.97
C ILE A 95 -5.16 -7.41 -2.58
N LEU A 96 -4.03 -7.05 -1.96
CA LEU A 96 -4.01 -6.39 -0.66
C LEU A 96 -4.71 -5.02 -0.71
N THR A 97 -4.58 -4.28 -1.81
CA THR A 97 -5.27 -3.00 -2.01
C THR A 97 -6.77 -3.20 -2.09
N VAL A 98 -7.25 -4.20 -2.84
CA VAL A 98 -8.68 -4.54 -2.91
C VAL A 98 -9.23 -4.91 -1.53
N LEU A 99 -8.48 -5.71 -0.76
CA LEU A 99 -8.85 -6.04 0.61
C LEU A 99 -8.91 -4.80 1.51
N ALA A 100 -7.94 -3.89 1.40
CA ALA A 100 -7.95 -2.64 2.16
C ALA A 100 -9.17 -1.78 1.85
N VAL A 101 -9.57 -1.68 0.57
CA VAL A 101 -10.80 -0.99 0.15
C VAL A 101 -12.04 -1.68 0.74
N GLY A 102 -12.09 -3.02 0.72
CA GLY A 102 -13.18 -3.78 1.32
C GLY A 102 -13.32 -3.53 2.83
N VAL A 103 -12.21 -3.53 3.56
CA VAL A 103 -12.18 -3.23 5.00
C VAL A 103 -12.62 -1.80 5.28
N MET A 104 -12.12 -0.81 4.52
CA MET A 104 -12.52 0.60 4.66
C MET A 104 -14.00 0.80 4.37
N THR A 105 -14.52 0.15 3.32
CA THR A 105 -15.94 0.19 2.96
C THR A 105 -16.78 -0.46 4.06
N GLY A 106 -16.37 -1.60 4.61
CA GLY A 106 -17.02 -2.20 5.77
C GLY A 106 -17.08 -1.25 6.96
N ALA A 107 -16.00 -0.51 7.23
CA ALA A 107 -15.93 0.43 8.34
C ALA A 107 -16.92 1.60 8.21
N THR A 108 -17.41 1.94 7.01
CA THR A 108 -18.45 2.98 6.87
C THR A 108 -19.84 2.49 7.26
N TYR A 109 -20.09 1.18 7.22
CA TYR A 109 -21.39 0.60 7.52
C TYR A 109 -21.51 0.08 8.96
N VAL A 110 -20.39 -0.12 9.64
CA VAL A 110 -20.35 -0.54 11.04
C VAL A 110 -20.18 0.72 11.90
N ILE A 111 -21.29 1.22 12.45
CA ILE A 111 -21.34 2.37 13.37
C ILE A 111 -21.52 1.88 14.79
#